data_AF-A0A258JSM0-F1
#
_entry.id   AF-A0A258JSM0-F1
#
_cell.length_a   1.000
_cell.length_b   1.000
_cell.length_c   1.000
_cell.angle_alpha   90.00
_cell.angle_beta   90.00
_cell.angle_gamma   90.00
#
_symmetry.space_group_name_H-M   'P 1'
#
loop_
_entity.id
_entity.type
_entity.pdbx_description
1 polymer ?
#
loop_
_entity_poly.entity_id
_entity_poly.type
_entity_poly.pdbx_seq_one_letter_code
_entity_poly.pdbx_strand_id
1 'polypeptide(L)'
;MQTLSARAGYRRITFGPLALRLRLRPVVICLALAAAIAAGATWALLHGTLDIPARAALAALTGGEASREVLHVIADVRLPRVLMAMLVGAMLGLAGAAMQTLTRNGLADPGLIGVKEGASIGVLLVIFGAPALSIAWRPVAGLAGGLSAALLVCALARDLSGLRFLLVGIGLSWLLSAVLLIFLTTADINDVETALLWLAGSLHDAAWPALPAAAFWGGVGALVLYSTARQADAALLGDAA
;
A
#
# COMPACT_ATOMS: atom_id res chain seq x y z
N MET A 1 -34.28 20.51 13.56
CA MET A 1 -33.24 19.51 13.18
C MET A 1 -33.00 19.41 11.66
N GLN A 2 -34.01 19.44 10.79
CA GLN A 2 -33.79 19.39 9.31
C GLN A 2 -32.94 20.56 8.78
N THR A 3 -33.09 21.75 9.36
CA THR A 3 -32.40 23.00 8.96
C THR A 3 -30.88 23.01 9.21
N LEU A 4 -30.38 22.25 10.19
CA LEU A 4 -28.93 22.15 10.48
C LEU A 4 -28.23 21.14 9.55
N SER A 5 -28.91 20.05 9.19
CA SER A 5 -28.34 19.02 8.30
C SER A 5 -28.10 19.51 6.86
N ALA A 6 -28.99 20.38 6.37
CA ALA A 6 -28.85 21.01 5.06
C ALA A 6 -27.68 22.00 5.00
N ARG A 7 -27.42 22.76 6.08
CA ARG A 7 -26.28 23.69 6.18
C ARG A 7 -24.93 22.98 6.17
N ALA A 8 -24.85 21.75 6.67
CA ALA A 8 -23.64 20.93 6.64
C ALA A 8 -23.47 20.10 5.35
N GLY A 9 -24.37 20.24 4.36
CA GLY A 9 -24.30 19.57 3.06
C GLY A 9 -24.69 18.08 3.08
N TYR A 10 -25.38 17.61 4.11
CA TYR A 10 -25.89 16.24 4.19
C TYR A 10 -27.27 16.15 3.54
N ARG A 11 -27.44 15.24 2.58
CA ARG A 11 -28.76 14.82 2.11
C ARG A 11 -29.21 13.59 2.90
N ARG A 12 -30.41 13.67 3.45
CA ARG A 12 -31.06 12.52 4.09
C ARG A 12 -31.77 11.71 3.01
N ILE A 13 -31.39 10.44 2.85
CA ILE A 13 -32.09 9.47 2.00
C ILE A 13 -32.80 8.50 2.94
N THR A 14 -34.12 8.40 2.83
CA THR A 14 -34.94 7.48 3.62
C THR A 14 -35.43 6.34 2.72
N PHE A 15 -35.03 5.10 3.05
CA PHE A 15 -35.55 3.88 2.46
C PHE A 15 -36.31 3.11 3.55
N GLY A 16 -37.65 3.27 3.60
CA GLY A 16 -38.47 2.67 4.64
C GLY A 16 -38.03 3.09 6.07
N PRO A 17 -37.74 2.15 6.99
CA PRO A 17 -37.29 2.48 8.35
C PRO A 17 -35.84 2.97 8.43
N LEU A 18 -35.04 2.83 7.35
CA LEU A 18 -33.62 3.21 7.33
C LEU A 18 -33.46 4.65 6.82
N ALA A 19 -32.75 5.48 7.59
CA ALA A 19 -32.42 6.86 7.21
C ALA A 19 -30.90 7.05 7.16
N LEU A 20 -30.37 7.17 5.95
CA LEU A 20 -28.96 7.45 5.70
C LEU A 20 -28.74 8.95 5.52
N ARG A 21 -27.66 9.49 6.11
CA ARG A 21 -27.20 10.87 5.89
C ARG A 21 -25.94 10.83 5.04
N LEU A 22 -26.06 11.15 3.76
CA LEU A 22 -24.95 11.13 2.81
C LEU A 22 -24.50 12.54 2.49
N ARG A 23 -23.18 12.75 2.45
CA ARG A 23 -22.60 13.94 1.83
C ARG A 23 -22.35 13.61 0.37
N LEU A 24 -23.07 14.26 -0.54
CA LEU A 24 -22.99 13.98 -1.97
C LEU A 24 -21.57 14.16 -2.54
N ARG A 25 -20.85 15.19 -2.09
CA ARG A 25 -19.50 15.50 -2.61
C ARG A 25 -18.48 14.36 -2.41
N PRO A 26 -18.24 13.86 -1.18
CA PRO A 26 -17.40 12.68 -0.97
C PRO A 26 -17.86 11.45 -1.76
N VAL A 27 -19.18 11.18 -1.81
CA VAL A 27 -19.70 10.03 -2.56
C VAL A 27 -19.36 10.13 -4.04
N VAL A 28 -19.58 11.29 -4.67
CA VAL A 28 -19.25 11.52 -6.08
C VAL A 28 -17.75 11.38 -6.32
N ILE A 29 -16.89 11.91 -5.44
CA ILE A 29 -15.44 11.77 -5.55
C ILE A 29 -15.02 10.29 -5.45
N CYS A 30 -15.54 9.55 -4.47
CA CYS A 30 -15.25 8.12 -4.32
C CYS A 30 -15.70 7.31 -5.54
N LEU A 31 -16.88 7.59 -6.09
CA LEU A 31 -17.36 6.93 -7.31
C LEU A 31 -16.50 7.27 -8.53
N ALA A 32 -16.09 8.53 -8.68
CA ALA A 32 -15.20 8.95 -9.76
C ALA A 32 -13.83 8.27 -9.67
N LEU A 33 -13.25 8.19 -8.47
CA LEU A 33 -12.00 7.48 -8.22
C LEU A 33 -12.12 5.97 -8.47
N ALA A 34 -13.22 5.35 -8.03
CA ALA A 34 -13.48 3.93 -8.29
C ALA A 34 -13.61 3.65 -9.79
N ALA A 35 -14.30 4.53 -10.55
CA ALA A 35 -14.39 4.43 -12.00
C ALA A 35 -13.03 4.61 -12.67
N ALA A 36 -12.19 5.56 -12.21
CA ALA A 36 -10.85 5.76 -12.72
C ALA A 36 -9.94 4.53 -12.47
N ILE A 37 -10.02 3.93 -11.28
CA ILE A 37 -9.29 2.69 -10.95
C ILE A 37 -9.76 1.53 -11.85
N ALA A 38 -11.07 1.36 -12.05
CA ALA A 38 -11.62 0.32 -12.91
C ALA A 38 -11.19 0.51 -14.38
N ALA A 39 -11.19 1.75 -14.88
CA ALA A 39 -10.71 2.09 -16.21
C ALA A 39 -9.21 1.79 -16.36
N GLY A 40 -8.39 2.18 -15.37
CA GLY A 40 -6.96 1.89 -15.34
C GLY A 40 -6.64 0.40 -15.27
N ALA A 41 -7.38 -0.36 -14.46
CA ALA A 41 -7.26 -1.82 -14.37
C ALA A 41 -7.61 -2.49 -15.71
N THR A 42 -8.69 -2.04 -16.35
CA THR A 42 -9.09 -2.54 -17.68
C THR A 42 -8.02 -2.21 -18.72
N TRP A 43 -7.51 -0.98 -18.72
CA TRP A 43 -6.44 -0.56 -19.62
C TRP A 43 -5.18 -1.42 -19.45
N ALA A 44 -4.76 -1.65 -18.21
CA ALA A 44 -3.58 -2.42 -17.86
C ALA A 44 -3.72 -3.92 -18.21
N LEU A 45 -4.94 -4.47 -18.20
CA LEU A 45 -5.19 -5.83 -18.68
C LEU A 45 -5.09 -5.93 -20.20
N LEU A 46 -5.58 -4.92 -20.93
CA LEU A 46 -5.61 -4.92 -22.38
C LEU A 46 -4.24 -4.58 -23.01
N HIS A 47 -3.49 -3.67 -22.40
CA HIS A 47 -2.19 -3.22 -22.92
C HIS A 47 -1.02 -3.91 -22.24
N GLY A 48 -0.05 -4.37 -23.04
CA GLY A 48 1.18 -4.96 -22.57
C GLY A 48 2.12 -5.26 -23.73
N THR A 49 3.23 -5.98 -23.46
CA THR A 49 4.25 -6.30 -24.46
C THR A 49 3.70 -7.12 -25.64
N LEU A 50 2.73 -8.00 -25.36
CA LEU A 50 2.00 -8.75 -26.38
C LEU A 50 0.71 -8.01 -26.73
N ASP A 51 0.53 -7.72 -28.02
CA ASP A 51 -0.71 -7.11 -28.50
C ASP A 51 -1.82 -8.16 -28.53
N ILE A 52 -2.79 -8.05 -27.61
CA ILE A 52 -3.89 -9.01 -27.45
C ILE A 52 -5.19 -8.27 -27.72
N PRO A 53 -6.00 -8.70 -28.71
CA PRO A 53 -7.25 -8.03 -29.01
C PRO A 53 -8.22 -8.16 -27.84
N ALA A 54 -8.99 -7.10 -27.56
CA ALA A 54 -9.87 -7.03 -26.39
C ALA A 54 -10.90 -8.19 -26.32
N ARG A 55 -11.36 -8.69 -27.47
CA ARG A 55 -12.25 -9.87 -27.52
C ARG A 55 -11.58 -11.13 -26.98
N ALA A 56 -10.30 -11.35 -27.30
CA ALA A 56 -9.55 -12.51 -26.82
C ALA A 56 -9.22 -12.37 -25.33
N ALA A 57 -8.91 -11.16 -24.86
CA ALA A 57 -8.72 -10.88 -23.45
C ALA A 57 -10.02 -11.12 -22.64
N LEU A 58 -11.17 -10.68 -23.16
CA LEU A 58 -12.47 -10.95 -22.53
C LEU A 58 -12.77 -12.45 -22.51
N ALA A 59 -12.57 -13.16 -23.62
CA ALA A 59 -12.73 -14.61 -23.68
C ALA A 59 -11.84 -15.33 -22.66
N ALA A 60 -10.58 -14.90 -22.51
CA ALA A 60 -9.66 -15.45 -21.52
C ALA A 60 -10.14 -15.26 -20.06
N LEU A 61 -10.85 -14.17 -19.76
CA LEU A 61 -11.40 -13.90 -18.42
C LEU A 61 -12.75 -14.58 -18.16
N THR A 62 -13.57 -14.76 -19.19
CA THR A 62 -14.93 -15.31 -19.06
C THR A 62 -15.02 -16.81 -19.39
N GLY A 63 -13.90 -17.46 -19.70
CA GLY A 63 -13.85 -18.89 -20.04
C GLY A 63 -14.29 -19.20 -21.48
N GLY A 64 -14.22 -18.22 -22.38
CA GLY A 64 -14.43 -18.42 -23.81
C GLY A 64 -13.21 -19.03 -24.52
N GLU A 65 -13.34 -19.24 -25.83
CA GLU A 65 -12.25 -19.76 -26.66
C GLU A 65 -11.14 -18.72 -26.85
N ALA A 66 -9.99 -18.95 -26.23
CA ALA A 66 -8.76 -18.18 -26.39
C ALA A 66 -7.57 -19.14 -26.53
N SER A 67 -6.50 -18.70 -27.19
CA SER A 67 -5.28 -19.51 -27.28
C SER A 67 -4.68 -19.72 -25.90
N ARG A 68 -3.98 -20.85 -25.71
CA ARG A 68 -3.33 -21.18 -24.43
C ARG A 68 -2.34 -20.10 -23.98
N GLU A 69 -1.65 -19.46 -24.92
CA GLU A 69 -0.75 -18.34 -24.66
C GLU A 69 -1.49 -17.11 -24.16
N VAL A 70 -2.60 -16.72 -24.81
CA VAL A 70 -3.42 -15.58 -24.37
C VAL A 70 -4.01 -15.84 -22.99
N LEU A 71 -4.50 -17.06 -22.73
CA LEU A 71 -4.99 -17.46 -21.41
C LEU A 71 -3.92 -17.28 -20.34
N HIS A 72 -2.70 -17.79 -20.57
CA HIS A 72 -1.61 -17.67 -19.60
C HIS A 72 -1.21 -16.20 -19.37
N VAL A 73 -1.05 -15.41 -20.42
CA VAL A 73 -0.64 -14.00 -20.29
C VAL A 73 -1.70 -13.19 -19.54
N ILE A 74 -2.98 -13.36 -19.85
CA ILE A 74 -4.06 -12.60 -19.21
C ILE A 74 -4.28 -13.09 -17.77
N ALA A 75 -4.47 -14.40 -17.56
CA ALA A 75 -4.89 -14.96 -16.28
C ALA A 75 -3.74 -15.12 -15.27
N ASP A 76 -2.54 -15.52 -15.71
CA ASP A 76 -1.44 -15.86 -14.81
C ASP A 76 -0.39 -14.75 -14.67
N VAL A 77 -0.36 -13.79 -15.61
CA VAL A 77 0.64 -12.69 -15.61
C VAL A 77 -0.01 -11.33 -15.36
N ARG A 78 -0.93 -10.88 -16.24
CA ARG A 78 -1.50 -9.52 -16.15
C ARG A 78 -2.47 -9.37 -15.00
N LEU A 79 -3.40 -10.31 -14.84
CA LEU A 79 -4.43 -10.24 -13.80
C LEU A 79 -3.84 -10.18 -12.38
N PRO A 80 -2.94 -11.08 -11.95
CA PRO A 80 -2.37 -10.98 -10.62
C PRO A 80 -1.54 -9.71 -10.41
N ARG A 81 -0.84 -9.22 -11.45
CA ARG A 81 -0.11 -7.95 -11.41
C ARG A 81 -1.03 -6.74 -11.20
N VAL A 82 -2.15 -6.67 -11.91
CA VAL A 82 -3.13 -5.58 -11.76
C VAL A 82 -3.78 -5.62 -10.37
N LEU A 83 -4.17 -6.80 -9.89
CA LEU A 83 -4.73 -6.96 -8.56
C LEU A 83 -3.73 -6.57 -7.46
N MET A 84 -2.46 -6.97 -7.61
CA MET A 84 -1.40 -6.58 -6.70
C MET A 84 -1.17 -5.06 -6.72
N ALA A 85 -1.19 -4.43 -7.89
CA ALA A 85 -1.07 -2.97 -8.02
C ALA A 85 -2.18 -2.24 -7.28
N MET A 86 -3.44 -2.68 -7.45
CA MET A 86 -4.59 -2.11 -6.74
C MET A 86 -4.47 -2.28 -5.23
N LEU A 87 -4.05 -3.46 -4.77
CA LEU A 87 -3.91 -3.77 -3.36
C LEU A 87 -2.80 -2.96 -2.70
N VAL A 88 -1.60 -2.93 -3.29
CA VAL A 88 -0.47 -2.14 -2.79
C VAL A 88 -0.80 -0.65 -2.83
N GLY A 89 -1.47 -0.16 -3.88
CA GLY A 89 -1.95 1.22 -3.95
C GLY A 89 -2.93 1.56 -2.83
N ALA A 90 -3.86 0.65 -2.50
CA ALA A 90 -4.76 0.82 -1.37
C ALA A 90 -4.02 0.85 -0.03
N MET A 91 -3.04 -0.04 0.17
CA MET A 91 -2.21 -0.07 1.38
C MET A 91 -1.42 1.23 1.56
N LEU A 92 -0.77 1.73 0.50
CA LEU A 92 -0.04 3.00 0.53
C LEU A 92 -0.97 4.19 0.76
N GLY A 93 -2.15 4.21 0.13
CA GLY A 93 -3.16 5.25 0.35
C GLY A 93 -3.67 5.29 1.79
N LEU A 94 -3.92 4.13 2.39
CA LEU A 94 -4.31 4.02 3.81
C LEU A 94 -3.18 4.46 4.76
N ALA A 95 -1.95 4.03 4.50
CA ALA A 95 -0.79 4.42 5.29
C ALA A 95 -0.54 5.94 5.23
N GLY A 96 -0.66 6.53 4.02
CA GLY A 96 -0.57 7.98 3.83
C GLY A 96 -1.66 8.75 4.56
N ALA A 97 -2.92 8.32 4.44
CA ALA A 97 -4.02 8.94 5.17
C ALA A 97 -3.81 8.88 6.69
N ALA A 98 -3.37 7.73 7.22
CA ALA A 98 -3.08 7.56 8.63
C ALA A 98 -1.94 8.49 9.10
N MET A 99 -0.85 8.58 8.33
CA MET A 99 0.30 9.44 8.66
C MET A 99 -0.07 10.92 8.62
N GLN A 100 -0.82 11.36 7.60
CA GLN A 100 -1.28 12.74 7.48
C GLN A 100 -2.22 13.13 8.63
N THR A 101 -3.10 12.24 9.06
CA THR A 101 -3.97 12.46 10.22
C THR A 101 -3.17 12.52 11.52
N LEU A 102 -2.25 11.58 11.75
CA LEU A 102 -1.44 11.52 12.98
C LEU A 102 -0.56 12.76 13.14
N THR A 103 0.09 13.18 12.05
CA THR A 103 0.98 14.34 12.05
C THR A 103 0.26 15.67 11.88
N ARG A 104 -1.04 15.65 11.56
CA ARG A 104 -1.83 16.82 11.14
C ARG A 104 -1.16 17.60 10.02
N ASN A 105 -0.46 16.91 9.13
CA ASN A 105 0.30 17.51 8.04
C ASN A 105 -0.02 16.78 6.72
N GLY A 106 -0.66 17.49 5.79
CA GLY A 106 -1.02 16.94 4.48
C GLY A 106 0.17 16.58 3.57
N LEU A 107 1.39 16.96 3.96
CA LEU A 107 2.63 16.60 3.25
C LEU A 107 3.36 15.40 3.90
N ALA A 108 2.84 14.84 4.99
CA ALA A 108 3.50 13.73 5.65
C ALA A 108 3.40 12.45 4.82
N ASP A 109 4.54 11.80 4.65
CA ASP A 109 4.69 10.55 3.92
C ASP A 109 4.91 9.37 4.90
N PRO A 110 4.28 8.21 4.69
CA PRO A 110 4.41 7.06 5.58
C PRO A 110 5.84 6.47 5.62
N GLY A 111 6.69 6.79 4.64
CA GLY A 111 8.11 6.41 4.61
C GLY A 111 9.00 7.18 5.60
N LEU A 112 8.53 8.27 6.20
CA LEU A 112 9.34 9.13 7.07
C LEU A 112 9.78 8.48 8.40
N ILE A 113 9.21 7.33 8.76
CA ILE A 113 9.48 6.63 10.04
C ILE A 113 10.47 5.45 9.90
N GLY A 114 11.24 5.39 8.81
CA GLY A 114 12.29 4.38 8.65
C GLY A 114 11.79 2.97 8.29
N VAL A 115 10.48 2.79 8.10
CA VAL A 115 9.87 1.48 7.76
C VAL A 115 10.36 0.98 6.41
N LYS A 116 10.48 1.88 5.42
CA LYS A 116 10.99 1.54 4.09
C LYS A 116 12.44 1.06 4.15
N GLU A 117 13.29 1.80 4.87
CA GLU A 117 14.71 1.44 5.00
C GLU A 117 14.88 0.16 5.82
N GLY A 118 14.12 -0.01 6.91
CA GLY A 118 14.12 -1.24 7.69
C GLY A 118 13.68 -2.46 6.88
N ALA A 119 12.63 -2.33 6.08
CA ALA A 119 12.18 -3.40 5.19
C ALA A 119 13.25 -3.73 4.13
N SER A 120 13.87 -2.70 3.55
CA SER A 120 14.96 -2.85 2.60
C SER A 120 16.14 -3.62 3.20
N ILE A 121 16.60 -3.23 4.39
CA ILE A 121 17.69 -3.93 5.10
C ILE A 121 17.30 -5.39 5.36
N GLY A 122 16.08 -5.65 5.84
CA GLY A 122 15.59 -7.00 6.06
C GLY A 122 15.70 -7.87 4.81
N VAL A 123 15.33 -7.34 3.64
CA VAL A 123 15.46 -8.08 2.37
C VAL A 123 16.92 -8.24 1.96
N LEU A 124 17.74 -7.19 2.06
CA LEU A 124 19.16 -7.25 1.70
C LEU A 124 19.92 -8.27 2.56
N LEU A 125 19.57 -8.40 3.85
CA LEU A 125 20.13 -9.44 4.72
C LEU A 125 19.83 -10.86 4.21
N VAL A 126 18.66 -11.09 3.61
CA VAL A 126 18.34 -12.38 2.98
C VAL A 126 19.10 -12.55 1.67
N ILE A 127 19.15 -11.50 0.83
CA ILE A 127 19.83 -11.55 -0.47
C ILE A 127 21.32 -11.89 -0.28
N PHE A 128 22.02 -11.15 0.59
CA PHE A 128 23.46 -11.32 0.76
C PHE A 128 23.82 -12.40 1.80
N GLY A 129 23.05 -12.53 2.87
CA GLY A 129 23.36 -13.42 3.99
C GLY A 129 22.83 -14.85 3.84
N ALA A 130 21.82 -15.05 3.01
CA ALA A 130 21.21 -16.36 2.80
C ALA A 130 20.66 -16.54 1.37
N PRO A 131 21.50 -16.39 0.33
CA PRO A 131 21.06 -16.40 -1.09
C PRO A 131 20.41 -17.73 -1.52
N ALA A 132 20.69 -18.83 -0.82
CA ALA A 132 20.08 -20.13 -1.07
C ALA A 132 18.63 -20.26 -0.60
N LEU A 133 18.13 -19.30 0.20
CA LEU A 133 16.72 -19.30 0.64
C LEU A 133 15.79 -18.97 -0.52
N SER A 134 14.61 -19.58 -0.50
CA SER A 134 13.55 -19.26 -1.46
C SER A 134 13.21 -17.78 -1.46
N ILE A 135 12.94 -17.23 -2.64
CA ILE A 135 12.48 -15.84 -2.84
C ILE A 135 11.25 -15.48 -1.98
N ALA A 136 10.44 -16.48 -1.60
CA ALA A 136 9.29 -16.32 -0.71
C ALA A 136 9.64 -15.79 0.68
N TRP A 137 10.90 -15.89 1.12
CA TRP A 137 11.35 -15.33 2.40
C TRP A 137 11.60 -13.82 2.35
N ARG A 138 11.82 -13.24 1.16
CA ARG A 138 12.12 -11.80 1.02
C ARG A 138 10.98 -10.92 1.56
N PRO A 139 9.69 -11.15 1.24
CA PRO A 139 8.60 -10.36 1.82
C PRO A 139 8.49 -10.49 3.34
N VAL A 140 8.78 -11.66 3.90
CA VAL A 140 8.74 -11.91 5.35
C VAL A 140 9.84 -11.13 6.05
N ALA A 141 11.06 -11.18 5.52
CA ALA A 141 12.19 -10.42 6.06
C ALA A 141 11.98 -8.92 5.93
N GLY A 142 11.38 -8.46 4.82
CA GLY A 142 10.99 -7.07 4.64
C GLY A 142 9.94 -6.61 5.65
N LEU A 143 8.90 -7.42 5.88
CA LEU A 143 7.88 -7.13 6.90
C LEU A 143 8.51 -7.04 8.30
N ALA A 144 9.35 -8.02 8.67
CA ALA A 144 10.02 -8.04 9.95
C ALA A 144 10.96 -6.83 10.14
N GLY A 145 11.75 -6.49 9.13
CA GLY A 145 12.66 -5.34 9.16
C GLY A 145 11.91 -4.01 9.28
N GLY A 146 10.84 -3.83 8.50
CA GLY A 146 10.01 -2.63 8.55
C GLY A 146 9.28 -2.46 9.89
N LEU A 147 8.69 -3.54 10.42
CA LEU A 147 8.07 -3.54 11.74
C LEU A 147 9.08 -3.25 12.85
N SER A 148 10.27 -3.84 12.78
CA SER A 148 11.34 -3.60 13.75
C SER A 148 11.77 -2.14 13.76
N ALA A 149 11.93 -1.52 12.59
CA ALA A 149 12.22 -0.09 12.48
C ALA A 149 11.10 0.77 13.07
N ALA A 150 9.83 0.48 12.74
CA ALA A 150 8.68 1.20 13.30
C ALA A 150 8.66 1.12 14.84
N LEU A 151 8.81 -0.08 15.39
CA LEU A 151 8.82 -0.31 16.84
C LEU A 151 9.98 0.41 17.52
N LEU A 152 11.15 0.47 16.88
CA LEU A 152 12.30 1.20 17.38
C LEU A 152 12.01 2.71 17.44
N VAL A 153 11.39 3.29 16.41
CA VAL A 153 10.93 4.70 16.45
C VAL A 153 9.95 4.91 17.60
N CYS A 154 8.94 4.06 17.74
CA CYS A 154 7.97 4.15 18.83
C CYS A 154 8.64 4.11 20.21
N ALA A 155 9.60 3.20 20.41
CA ALA A 155 10.33 3.06 21.67
C ALA A 155 11.20 4.29 22.00
N LEU A 156 11.86 4.87 20.98
CA LEU A 156 12.76 6.01 21.15
C LEU A 156 12.02 7.36 21.27
N ALA A 157 10.90 7.50 20.55
CA ALA A 157 10.10 8.71 20.53
C ALA A 157 9.39 8.96 21.87
N ARG A 158 9.00 7.91 22.60
CA ARG A 158 8.24 7.92 23.87
C ARG A 158 6.84 8.56 23.80
N ASP A 159 6.58 9.40 22.82
CA ASP A 159 5.28 9.94 22.43
C ASP A 159 5.10 9.73 20.92
N LEU A 160 3.90 9.31 20.52
CA LEU A 160 3.53 8.93 19.15
C LEU A 160 2.92 10.09 18.35
N SER A 161 2.57 11.20 19.01
CA SER A 161 1.72 12.26 18.43
C SER A 161 2.42 13.61 18.22
N GLY A 162 3.74 13.66 18.36
CA GLY A 162 4.51 14.91 18.37
C GLY A 162 5.60 15.04 17.31
N LEU A 163 6.14 16.25 17.18
CA LEU A 163 7.33 16.56 16.36
C LEU A 163 8.51 15.63 16.67
N ARG A 164 8.64 15.18 17.93
CA ARG A 164 9.67 14.24 18.35
C ARG A 164 9.57 12.88 17.65
N PHE A 165 8.37 12.33 17.48
CA PHE A 165 8.16 11.08 16.74
C PHE A 165 8.69 11.19 15.31
N LEU A 166 8.38 12.32 14.66
CA LEU A 166 8.84 12.61 13.31
C LEU A 166 10.36 12.77 13.23
N LEU A 167 10.96 13.56 14.13
CA LEU A 167 12.42 13.78 14.15
C LEU A 167 13.20 12.48 14.42
N VAL A 168 12.72 11.64 15.34
CA VAL A 168 13.30 10.32 15.60
C VAL A 168 13.16 9.42 14.37
N GLY A 169 12.00 9.42 13.71
CA GLY A 169 11.76 8.68 12.48
C GLY A 169 12.71 9.07 11.36
N ILE A 170 12.86 10.37 11.09
CA ILE A 170 13.77 10.90 10.07
C ILE A 170 15.22 10.53 10.40
N GLY A 171 15.64 10.73 11.66
CA GLY A 171 16.98 10.37 12.10
C GLY A 171 17.29 8.88 11.93
N LEU A 172 16.33 8.00 12.30
CA LEU A 172 16.49 6.57 12.10
C LEU A 172 16.51 6.20 10.61
N SER A 173 15.63 6.79 9.79
CA SER A 173 15.59 6.55 8.35
C SER A 173 16.93 6.89 7.69
N TRP A 174 17.56 8.01 8.05
CA TRP A 174 18.89 8.37 7.56
C TRP A 174 19.99 7.41 8.04
N LEU A 175 19.93 6.98 9.30
CA LEU A 175 20.86 5.98 9.82
C LEU A 175 20.74 4.67 9.03
N LEU A 176 19.53 4.16 8.83
CA LEU A 176 19.29 2.94 8.06
C LEU A 176 19.65 3.12 6.58
N SER A 177 19.44 4.31 6.01
CA SER A 177 19.88 4.63 4.65
C SER A 177 21.41 4.56 4.50
N ALA A 178 22.16 5.03 5.50
CA ALA A 178 23.62 4.91 5.51
C ALA A 178 24.06 3.44 5.58
N VAL A 179 23.35 2.61 6.37
CA VAL A 179 23.59 1.16 6.42
C VAL A 179 23.32 0.51 5.06
N LEU A 180 22.20 0.84 4.40
CA LEU A 180 21.89 0.38 3.05
C LEU A 180 23.00 0.74 2.05
N LEU A 181 23.52 1.97 2.13
CA LEU A 181 24.61 2.40 1.26
C LEU A 181 25.88 1.56 1.50
N ILE A 182 26.24 1.29 2.76
CA ILE A 182 27.39 0.44 3.09
C ILE A 182 27.23 -0.96 2.46
N PHE A 183 26.05 -1.57 2.57
CA PHE A 183 25.77 -2.87 1.93
C PHE A 183 25.99 -2.80 0.41
N LEU A 184 25.41 -1.79 -0.25
CA LEU A 184 25.51 -1.65 -1.71
C LEU A 184 26.94 -1.39 -2.18
N THR A 185 27.79 -0.77 -1.36
CA THR A 185 29.19 -0.52 -1.73
C THR A 185 30.14 -1.68 -1.43
N THR A 186 29.72 -2.64 -0.61
CA THR A 186 30.58 -3.75 -0.15
C THR A 186 30.19 -5.12 -0.70
N ALA A 187 28.96 -5.25 -1.23
CA ALA A 187 28.45 -6.49 -1.81
C ALA A 187 28.98 -6.75 -3.23
N ASP A 188 28.84 -8.00 -3.70
CA ASP A 188 29.14 -8.40 -5.07
C ASP A 188 28.24 -7.67 -6.09
N ILE A 189 28.78 -7.34 -7.26
CA ILE A 189 28.09 -6.59 -8.31
C ILE A 189 26.74 -7.24 -8.71
N ASN A 190 26.67 -8.58 -8.75
CA ASN A 190 25.46 -9.29 -9.16
C ASN A 190 24.33 -9.17 -8.13
N ASP A 191 24.69 -9.22 -6.85
CA ASP A 191 23.73 -9.09 -5.77
C ASP A 191 23.27 -7.63 -5.63
N VAL A 192 24.15 -6.67 -5.93
CA VAL A 192 23.83 -5.24 -5.98
C VAL A 192 22.78 -4.95 -7.05
N GLU A 193 22.88 -5.52 -8.26
CA GLU A 193 21.84 -5.34 -9.29
C GLU A 193 20.47 -5.82 -8.81
N THR A 194 20.42 -7.02 -8.20
CA THR A 194 19.19 -7.59 -7.62
C THR A 194 18.65 -6.70 -6.49
N ALA A 195 19.53 -6.19 -5.63
CA ALA A 195 19.16 -5.27 -4.55
C ALA A 195 18.61 -3.94 -5.10
N LEU A 196 19.22 -3.37 -6.13
CA LEU A 196 18.76 -2.12 -6.76
C LEU A 196 17.38 -2.28 -7.40
N LEU A 197 17.12 -3.40 -8.08
CA LEU A 197 15.78 -3.72 -8.61
C LEU A 197 14.74 -3.82 -7.50
N TRP A 198 15.11 -4.39 -6.35
CA TRP A 198 14.21 -4.47 -5.21
C TRP A 198 13.95 -3.11 -4.55
N LEU A 199 15.00 -2.31 -4.36
CA LEU A 199 14.93 -0.97 -3.77
C LEU A 199 14.12 0.02 -4.62
N ALA A 200 14.15 -0.14 -5.94
CA ALA A 200 13.33 0.65 -6.86
C ALA A 200 11.83 0.33 -6.73
N GLY A 201 11.49 -0.88 -6.30
CA GLY A 201 10.13 -1.40 -6.25
C GLY A 201 9.64 -1.85 -7.63
N SER A 202 9.08 -3.05 -7.71
CA SER A 202 8.58 -3.63 -8.95
C SER A 202 7.39 -4.56 -8.71
N LEU A 203 6.47 -4.60 -9.67
CA LEU A 203 5.37 -5.57 -9.72
C LEU A 203 5.60 -6.65 -10.79
N HIS A 204 6.84 -6.77 -11.28
CA HIS A 204 7.17 -7.72 -12.35
C HIS A 204 6.85 -9.17 -11.93
N ASP A 205 7.24 -9.57 -10.72
CA ASP A 205 7.07 -10.92 -10.18
C ASP A 205 5.73 -11.11 -9.43
N ALA A 206 4.76 -10.20 -9.61
CA ALA A 206 3.46 -10.33 -8.99
C ALA A 206 2.71 -11.56 -9.53
N ALA A 207 2.46 -12.52 -8.64
CA ALA A 207 1.84 -13.80 -8.98
C ALA A 207 0.74 -14.19 -7.98
N TRP A 208 -0.12 -15.12 -8.38
CA TRP A 208 -1.22 -15.64 -7.55
C TRP A 208 -0.80 -16.10 -6.14
N PRO A 209 0.34 -16.80 -5.93
CA PRO A 209 0.73 -17.23 -4.58
C PRO A 209 1.03 -16.08 -3.61
N ALA A 210 1.44 -14.91 -4.12
CA ALA A 210 1.77 -13.75 -3.28
C ALA A 210 0.54 -12.91 -2.89
N LEU A 211 -0.52 -12.94 -3.71
CA LEU A 211 -1.74 -12.14 -3.53
C LEU A 211 -2.44 -12.39 -2.18
N PRO A 212 -2.71 -13.64 -1.75
CA PRO A 212 -3.37 -13.89 -0.48
C PRO A 212 -2.61 -13.34 0.73
N ALA A 213 -1.28 -13.46 0.73
CA ALA A 213 -0.44 -12.95 1.82
C ALA A 213 -0.49 -11.41 1.88
N ALA A 214 -0.38 -10.74 0.73
CA ALA A 214 -0.52 -9.29 0.66
C ALA A 214 -1.92 -8.85 1.10
N ALA A 215 -2.98 -9.55 0.65
CA ALA A 215 -4.37 -9.21 0.97
C ALA A 215 -4.66 -9.40 2.45
N PHE A 216 -4.11 -10.45 3.06
CA PHE A 216 -4.21 -10.71 4.49
C PHE A 216 -3.60 -9.55 5.30
N TRP A 217 -2.34 -9.22 5.06
CA TRP A 217 -1.67 -8.14 5.82
C TRP A 217 -2.25 -6.76 5.54
N GLY A 218 -2.62 -6.47 4.29
CA GLY A 218 -3.35 -5.26 3.92
C GLY A 218 -4.71 -5.17 4.63
N GLY A 219 -5.44 -6.28 4.70
CA GLY A 219 -6.72 -6.38 5.41
C GLY A 219 -6.58 -6.17 6.92
N VAL A 220 -5.55 -6.76 7.54
CA VAL A 220 -5.23 -6.52 8.96
C VAL A 220 -4.95 -5.03 9.21
N GLY A 221 -4.10 -4.40 8.40
CA GLY A 221 -3.81 -2.97 8.51
C GLY A 221 -5.05 -2.10 8.32
N ALA A 222 -5.87 -2.39 7.30
CA ALA A 222 -7.12 -1.69 7.04
C ALA A 222 -8.12 -1.83 8.19
N LEU A 223 -8.26 -3.01 8.78
CA LEU A 223 -9.14 -3.27 9.92
C LEU A 223 -8.70 -2.47 11.14
N VAL A 224 -7.40 -2.48 11.45
CA VAL A 224 -6.84 -1.70 12.56
C VAL A 224 -7.12 -0.21 12.36
N LEU A 225 -6.79 0.35 11.19
CA LEU A 225 -7.03 1.77 10.89
C LEU A 225 -8.52 2.14 10.92
N TYR A 226 -9.39 1.27 10.39
CA TYR A 226 -10.83 1.50 10.43
C TYR A 226 -11.36 1.51 11.88
N SER A 227 -10.88 0.60 12.72
CA SER A 227 -11.27 0.52 14.14
C SER A 227 -10.86 1.75 14.95
N THR A 228 -9.77 2.42 14.57
CA THR A 228 -9.24 3.61 15.24
C THR A 228 -9.63 4.93 14.55
N ALA A 229 -10.25 4.89 13.37
CA ALA A 229 -10.55 6.08 12.56
C ALA A 229 -11.33 7.16 13.34
N ARG A 230 -12.35 6.76 14.11
CA ARG A 230 -13.12 7.71 14.94
C ARG A 230 -12.29 8.38 16.03
N GLN A 231 -11.36 7.64 16.63
CA GLN A 231 -10.46 8.16 17.66
C GLN A 231 -9.45 9.13 17.04
N ALA A 232 -8.94 8.80 15.85
CA ALA A 232 -8.06 9.67 15.08
C ALA A 232 -8.75 10.99 14.67
N ASP A 233 -10.00 10.92 14.20
CA ASP A 233 -10.81 12.10 13.90
C ASP A 233 -11.05 12.97 15.14
N ALA A 234 -11.31 12.35 16.30
CA ALA A 234 -11.47 13.08 17.56
C ALA A 234 -10.14 13.74 17.99
N ALA A 235 -9.01 13.05 17.83
CA ALA A 235 -7.69 13.58 18.14
C ALA A 235 -7.34 14.82 17.30
N LEU A 236 -7.92 15.01 16.11
CA LEU A 236 -7.72 16.23 15.32
C LEU A 236 -8.32 17.49 15.97
N LEU A 237 -9.31 17.35 16.85
CA LEU A 237 -9.96 18.47 17.54
C LEU A 237 -9.09 19.09 18.65
N GLY A 238 -7.97 18.44 18.98
CA GLY A 238 -7.08 18.82 20.08
C GLY A 238 -7.54 18.25 21.41
N ASP A 239 -6.61 18.07 22.33
CA ASP A 239 -6.94 17.74 23.71
C ASP A 239 -7.50 19.00 24.38
N ALA A 240 -8.63 18.88 25.08
CA ALA A 240 -9.11 19.95 25.93
C ALA A 240 -8.07 20.16 27.04
N ALA A 241 -7.35 21.28 26.96
CA ALA A 241 -6.39 21.70 27.97
C ALA A 241 -7.05 21.95 29.32
#